data_AF-A0A7R8HA03-F1
#
_entry.id   AF-A0A7R8HA03-F1
#
_cell.length_a   1.000
_cell.length_b   1.000
_cell.length_c   1.000
_cell.angle_alpha   90.00
_cell.angle_beta   90.00
_cell.angle_gamma   90.00
#
_symmetry.space_group_name_H-M   'P 1'
#
loop_
_entity.id
_entity.type
_entity.pdbx_description
1 polymer ?
#
loop_
_entity_poly.entity_id
_entity_poly.type
_entity_poly.pdbx_seq_one_letter_code
_entity_poly.pdbx_strand_id
1 'polypeptide(L)'
;MSNVSSSSDTDSQLEEESFKSGDVVWARDGRIWYPVKVLTQTEVPHRLQGFRLINLTHYIFTTVIWYGEDNFTTISVQHVNHLIENKLDPTRSYNMQLLYQEALADLTVE
;
A
#
# COMPACT_ATOMS: atom_id res chain seq x y z
N MET A 1 -50.54 6.81 -10.59
CA MET A 1 -49.60 7.61 -9.78
C MET A 1 -48.20 7.18 -10.18
N SER A 2 -47.41 8.13 -10.64
CA SER A 2 -46.11 7.91 -11.29
C SER A 2 -45.04 7.43 -10.29
N ASN A 3 -44.34 6.38 -10.72
CA ASN A 3 -42.90 6.12 -10.67
C ASN A 3 -42.02 7.12 -9.86
N VAL A 4 -41.08 6.61 -9.06
CA VAL A 4 -39.61 6.71 -9.29
C VAL A 4 -38.86 6.30 -8.01
N SER A 5 -37.96 5.36 -8.23
CA SER A 5 -36.84 4.86 -7.42
C SER A 5 -36.27 5.84 -6.40
N SER A 6 -36.19 5.39 -5.15
CA SER A 6 -35.17 5.86 -4.21
C SER A 6 -33.83 5.26 -4.63
N SER A 7 -33.15 5.92 -5.59
CA SER A 7 -31.72 5.71 -5.82
C SER A 7 -31.01 6.11 -4.53
N SER A 8 -30.53 5.12 -3.79
CA SER A 8 -29.58 5.34 -2.71
C SER A 8 -28.26 5.66 -3.38
N ASP A 9 -28.09 6.93 -3.76
CA ASP A 9 -26.80 7.52 -4.09
C ASP A 9 -25.95 7.43 -2.82
N THR A 10 -25.34 6.26 -2.63
CA THR A 10 -24.29 6.07 -1.65
C THR A 10 -23.06 6.68 -2.30
N ASP A 11 -23.02 8.01 -2.27
CA ASP A 11 -21.85 8.84 -2.52
C ASP A 11 -20.83 8.47 -1.44
N SER A 12 -20.18 7.33 -1.66
CA SER A 12 -19.06 6.88 -0.86
C SER A 12 -17.94 7.81 -1.23
N GLN A 13 -17.87 8.92 -0.49
CA GLN A 13 -16.66 9.68 -0.27
C GLN A 13 -15.60 8.68 0.14
N LEU A 14 -14.90 8.14 -0.85
CA LEU A 14 -13.60 7.53 -0.69
C LEU A 14 -12.74 8.70 -0.18
N GLU A 15 -12.69 8.85 1.14
CA GLU A 15 -11.56 9.51 1.77
C GLU A 15 -10.34 8.84 1.13
N GLU A 16 -9.62 9.58 0.29
CA GLU A 16 -8.38 9.12 -0.31
C GLU A 16 -7.44 8.84 0.86
N GLU A 17 -7.44 7.59 1.35
CA GLU A 17 -6.47 7.09 2.31
C GLU A 17 -5.09 7.26 1.66
N SER A 18 -4.47 8.38 1.98
CA SER A 18 -3.19 8.80 1.45
C SER A 18 -2.13 8.30 2.42
N PHE A 19 -1.53 7.18 2.08
CA PHE A 19 -0.36 6.67 2.81
C PHE A 19 0.76 7.70 2.75
N LYS A 20 1.35 8.00 3.90
CA LYS A 20 2.45 8.95 4.04
C LYS A 20 3.78 8.24 3.87
N SER A 21 4.80 8.99 3.49
CA SER A 21 6.15 8.45 3.46
C SER A 21 6.61 8.07 4.87
N GLY A 22 7.29 6.93 4.97
CA GLY A 22 7.64 6.30 6.24
C GLY A 22 6.60 5.29 6.72
N ASP A 23 5.35 5.35 6.24
CA ASP A 23 4.30 4.42 6.66
C ASP A 23 4.70 2.98 6.32
N VAL A 24 4.48 2.09 7.30
CA VAL A 24 4.62 0.65 7.10
C VAL A 24 3.24 0.07 6.83
N VAL A 25 3.11 -0.63 5.70
CA VAL A 25 1.83 -1.06 5.13
C VAL A 25 1.98 -2.45 4.52
N TRP A 26 0.85 -3.12 4.26
CA TRP A 26 0.80 -4.28 3.42
C TRP A 26 0.71 -3.86 1.96
N ALA A 27 1.55 -4.39 1.09
CA ALA A 27 1.38 -4.32 -0.36
C ALA A 27 1.15 -5.71 -0.95
N ARG A 28 0.36 -5.76 -2.03
CA ARG A 28 0.02 -7.01 -2.70
C ARG A 28 0.86 -7.23 -3.95
N ASP A 29 1.56 -8.36 -4.01
CA ASP A 29 2.13 -8.90 -5.25
C ASP A 29 1.41 -10.21 -5.63
N GLY A 30 0.73 -10.19 -6.77
CA GLY A 30 -0.18 -11.25 -7.20
C GLY A 30 -1.26 -11.59 -6.16
N ARG A 31 -1.12 -12.74 -5.49
CA ARG A 31 -2.06 -13.22 -4.44
C ARG A 31 -1.53 -13.07 -3.03
N ILE A 32 -0.34 -12.51 -2.86
CA ILE A 32 0.39 -12.53 -1.61
C ILE A 32 0.53 -11.09 -1.12
N TRP A 33 0.32 -10.90 0.19
CA TRP A 33 0.57 -9.64 0.85
C TRP A 33 1.92 -9.70 1.53
N TYR A 34 2.73 -8.67 1.35
CA TYR A 34 4.04 -8.51 1.96
C TYR A 34 4.10 -7.19 2.72
N PRO A 35 4.83 -7.14 3.84
CA PRO A 35 5.05 -5.87 4.51
C PRO A 35 5.99 -5.02 3.65
N VAL A 36 5.68 -3.74 3.53
CA VAL A 36 6.46 -2.76 2.79
C VAL A 36 6.51 -1.44 3.54
N LYS A 37 7.49 -0.61 3.19
CA LYS A 37 7.60 0.77 3.66
C LYS A 37 7.37 1.74 2.52
N VAL A 38 6.52 2.73 2.73
CA VAL A 38 6.24 3.78 1.76
C VAL A 38 7.42 4.75 1.73
N LEU A 39 7.95 5.02 0.53
CA LEU A 39 9.10 5.89 0.34
C LEU A 39 8.69 7.31 -0.05
N THR A 40 9.53 8.28 0.31
CA THR A 40 9.55 9.62 -0.29
C THR A 40 10.19 9.58 -1.67
N GLN A 41 9.88 10.59 -2.50
CA GLN A 41 10.58 10.80 -3.77
C GLN A 41 12.11 10.98 -3.59
N THR A 42 12.54 11.55 -2.46
CA THR A 42 13.96 11.77 -2.14
C THR A 42 14.72 10.49 -1.80
N GLU A 43 14.05 9.46 -1.30
CA GLU A 43 14.64 8.15 -1.01
C GLU A 43 14.80 7.29 -2.27
N VAL A 44 14.02 7.58 -3.32
CA VAL A 44 14.15 6.92 -4.62
C VAL A 44 15.35 7.52 -5.38
N PRO A 45 16.31 6.72 -5.88
CA PRO A 45 17.41 7.21 -6.69
C PRO A 45 16.95 8.07 -7.87
N HIS A 46 17.58 9.23 -8.10
CA HIS A 46 17.19 10.20 -9.15
C HIS A 46 16.95 9.60 -10.54
N ARG A 47 17.72 8.58 -10.92
CA ARG A 47 17.58 7.88 -12.21
C ARG A 47 16.25 7.13 -12.37
N LEU A 48 15.53 6.89 -11.27
CA LEU A 48 14.27 6.14 -11.21
C LEU A 48 13.09 7.01 -10.74
N GLN A 49 13.34 8.23 -10.26
CA GLN A 49 12.32 9.26 -10.00
C GLN A 49 11.55 9.71 -11.26
N GLY A 50 11.99 9.28 -12.45
CA GLY A 50 11.38 9.57 -13.75
C GLY A 50 10.18 8.69 -14.12
N PHE A 51 9.91 7.62 -13.37
CA PHE A 51 8.61 6.94 -13.40
C PHE A 51 7.58 7.82 -12.68
N ARG A 52 7.29 8.97 -13.30
CA ARG A 52 6.18 9.80 -12.91
C ARG A 52 4.94 8.93 -12.95
N LEU A 53 4.24 8.93 -11.83
CA LEU A 53 2.79 8.87 -11.73
C LEU A 53 2.17 9.43 -13.00
N ILE A 54 1.98 8.58 -14.01
CA ILE A 54 1.00 8.86 -15.04
C ILE A 54 -0.27 8.83 -14.20
N ASN A 55 -0.83 10.01 -13.99
CA ASN A 55 -2.17 10.15 -13.44
C ASN A 55 -3.11 9.60 -14.52
N LEU A 56 -3.08 8.28 -14.69
CA LEU A 56 -4.13 7.51 -15.33
C LEU A 56 -5.31 7.86 -14.47
N THR A 57 -6.32 8.49 -15.07
CA THR A 57 -7.32 9.38 -14.46
C THR A 57 -8.15 8.79 -13.30
N HIS A 58 -7.84 7.56 -12.85
CA HIS A 58 -8.50 6.78 -11.82
C HIS A 58 -7.52 5.95 -10.92
N TYR A 59 -6.20 6.07 -11.08
CA TYR A 59 -5.23 5.27 -10.34
C TYR A 59 -4.18 6.15 -9.65
N ILE A 60 -4.25 6.18 -8.32
CA ILE A 60 -3.22 6.76 -7.47
C ILE A 60 -2.16 5.68 -7.24
N PHE A 61 -0.88 6.01 -7.42
CA PHE A 61 0.22 5.09 -7.15
C PHE A 61 1.07 5.61 -5.99
N THR A 62 1.80 4.69 -5.35
CA THR A 62 2.84 5.01 -4.36
C THR A 62 4.08 4.18 -4.64
N THR A 63 5.23 4.65 -4.17
CA THR A 63 6.49 3.91 -4.28
C THR A 63 6.82 3.29 -2.93
N VAL A 64 7.13 2.00 -2.94
CA VAL A 64 7.40 1.23 -1.73
C VAL A 64 8.70 0.46 -1.85
N ILE A 65 9.31 0.14 -0.71
CA ILE A 65 10.39 -0.86 -0.60
C ILE A 65 9.86 -2.07 0.18
N TRP A 66 10.13 -3.27 -0.33
CA TRP A 66 9.71 -4.51 0.30
C TRP A 66 10.67 -4.87 1.43
N TYR A 67 10.15 -5.27 2.59
CA TYR A 67 11.02 -5.77 3.67
C TYR A 67 11.76 -7.01 3.19
N GLY A 68 13.06 -7.07 3.46
CA GLY A 68 13.94 -8.16 3.03
C GLY A 68 14.44 -8.04 1.58
N GLU A 69 14.07 -6.98 0.85
CA GLU A 69 14.59 -6.70 -0.50
C GLU A 69 15.22 -5.31 -0.59
N ASP A 70 16.21 -5.17 -1.47
CA ASP A 70 16.87 -3.88 -1.74
C ASP A 70 16.25 -3.13 -2.93
N ASN A 71 15.11 -3.60 -3.42
CA ASN A 71 14.43 -3.04 -4.60
C ASN A 71 13.14 -2.31 -4.20
N PHE A 72 12.82 -1.27 -4.97
CA PHE A 72 11.57 -0.53 -4.83
C PHE A 72 10.65 -0.77 -6.01
N THR A 73 9.36 -0.60 -5.77
CA THR A 73 8.30 -0.83 -6.76
C THR A 73 7.25 0.27 -6.66
N THR A 74 6.73 0.69 -7.81
CA THR A 74 5.56 1.56 -7.87
C THR A 74 4.31 0.70 -7.93
N ILE A 75 3.42 0.86 -6.94
CA ILE A 75 2.20 0.07 -6.80
C ILE A 75 0.97 0.97 -6.71
N SER A 76 -0.17 0.53 -7.23
CA SER A 76 -1.46 1.21 -7.04
C SER A 76 -1.85 1.18 -5.57
N VAL A 77 -2.33 2.31 -5.02
CA VAL A 77 -2.76 2.36 -3.61
C VAL A 77 -3.93 1.42 -3.31
N GLN A 78 -4.71 1.00 -4.31
CA GLN A 78 -5.75 -0.02 -4.17
C GLN A 78 -5.20 -1.41 -3.80
N HIS A 79 -3.90 -1.63 -3.98
CA HIS A 79 -3.20 -2.86 -3.60
C HIS A 79 -2.38 -2.67 -2.31
N VAL A 80 -2.67 -1.62 -1.55
CA VAL A 80 -2.00 -1.29 -0.30
C VAL A 80 -3.04 -1.20 0.83
N ASN A 81 -2.73 -1.75 1.99
CA ASN A 81 -3.56 -1.66 3.20
C ASN A 81 -2.71 -1.36 4.42
N HIS A 82 -3.32 -0.79 5.46
CA HIS A 82 -2.65 -0.60 6.75
C HIS A 82 -2.12 -1.92 7.34
N LEU A 83 -0.91 -1.89 7.90
CA LEU A 83 -0.25 -3.08 8.46
C LEU A 83 -1.01 -3.66 9.69
N ILE A 84 -1.78 -2.81 10.40
CA ILE A 84 -2.56 -3.18 11.58
C ILE A 84 -3.64 -4.24 11.28
N GLU A 85 -4.10 -4.31 10.03
CA GLU A 85 -4.90 -5.41 9.55
C GLU A 85 -3.97 -6.62 9.44
N ASN A 86 -4.03 -7.56 10.38
CA ASN A 86 -3.18 -8.74 10.33
C ASN A 86 -3.52 -9.60 9.10
N LYS A 87 -2.74 -9.45 8.02
CA LYS A 87 -2.85 -10.21 6.77
C LYS A 87 -1.86 -11.36 6.68
N LEU A 88 -1.23 -11.71 7.81
CA LEU A 88 -0.25 -12.80 7.86
C LEU A 88 -0.98 -14.12 7.72
N ASP A 89 -0.77 -14.76 6.58
CA ASP A 89 -1.25 -16.10 6.33
C ASP A 89 -0.38 -17.08 7.15
N PRO A 90 -0.96 -17.83 8.12
CA PRO A 90 -0.21 -18.69 9.03
C PRO A 90 0.44 -19.89 8.32
N THR A 91 0.06 -20.17 7.07
CA THR A 91 0.68 -21.21 6.25
C THR A 91 1.97 -20.74 5.54
N ARG A 92 2.34 -19.46 5.72
CA ARG A 92 3.52 -18.87 5.09
C ARG A 92 4.81 -19.29 5.77
N SER A 93 5.91 -19.14 5.02
CA SER A 93 7.24 -19.47 5.49
C SER A 93 7.62 -18.66 6.73
N TYR A 94 8.50 -19.24 7.55
CA TYR A 94 9.13 -18.57 8.69
C TYR A 94 9.70 -17.19 8.31
N ASN A 95 10.28 -17.07 7.11
CA ASN A 95 10.82 -15.81 6.61
C ASN A 95 9.75 -14.70 6.52
N MET A 96 8.52 -15.00 6.09
CA MET A 96 7.46 -13.98 6.04
C MET A 96 7.06 -13.49 7.44
N GLN A 97 7.08 -14.38 8.43
CA GLN A 97 6.81 -14.00 9.82
C GLN A 97 7.92 -13.08 10.36
N LEU A 98 9.18 -13.33 10.01
CA LEU A 98 10.30 -12.48 10.37
C LEU A 98 10.16 -11.08 9.75
N LEU A 99 9.88 -10.99 8.44
CA LEU A 99 9.71 -9.70 7.76
C LEU A 99 8.56 -8.88 8.35
N TYR A 100 7.47 -9.54 8.76
CA TYR A 100 6.39 -8.85 9.45
C TYR A 100 6.80 -8.36 10.84
N GLN A 101 7.60 -9.12 11.58
CA GLN A 101 8.13 -8.68 12.87
C GLN A 101 9.06 -7.47 12.72
N GLU A 102 9.91 -7.46 11.70
CA GLU A 102 10.73 -6.29 11.37
C GLU A 102 9.86 -5.07 11.04
N ALA A 103 8.81 -5.26 10.24
CA ALA A 103 7.85 -4.22 9.91
C ALA A 103 7.08 -3.67 11.13
N LEU A 104 6.71 -4.54 12.07
CA LEU A 104 6.13 -4.13 13.34
C LEU A 104 7.11 -3.36 14.22
N ALA A 105 8.40 -3.73 14.21
CA ALA A 105 9.41 -3.02 14.98
C ALA A 105 9.55 -1.56 14.49
N ASP A 106 9.58 -1.33 13.17
CA ASP A 106 9.63 0.01 12.57
C ASP A 106 8.42 0.88 12.95
N LEU A 107 7.24 0.28 13.20
CA LEU A 107 6.06 1.01 13.69
C LEU A 107 6.14 1.42 15.16
N THR A 108 6.98 0.76 15.97
CA THR A 108 7.06 0.99 17.42
C THR A 108 8.12 1.99 17.85
N VAL A 109 8.99 2.41 16.93
CA VAL A 109 10.05 3.40 17.19
C VAL A 109 9.52 4.80 16.84
N GLU A 110 8.69 5.37 17.72
CA GLU A 110 8.37 6.81 17.77
C GLU A 110 9.09 7.49 18.94
#